data_AF-B2W2X9-F1
#
_entry.id   AF-B2W2X9-F1
#
_cell.length_a   1.000
_cell.length_b   1.000
_cell.length_c   1.000
_cell.angle_alpha   90.00
_cell.angle_beta   90.00
_cell.angle_gamma   90.00
#
_symmetry.space_group_name_H-M   'P 1'
#
loop_
_entity.id
_entity.type
_entity.pdbx_description
1 polymer ?
#
loop_
_entity_poly.entity_id
_entity_poly.type
_entity_poly.pdbx_seq_one_letter_code
_entity_poly.pdbx_strand_id
1 'polypeptide(L)'
;MRPRVKDTFVAQDLTDDSTEVIPVIGLQKVMSLKDRLINRLSQTIKRDVTLEEDTIHQSIKIHVFPNRSSPQAPLDGPTYDDACEPESTADEELGTRLLTLCQDVKGCESSLKNINALAQVASTMTRVIMNLGERLKFFLRKAQISNELYQLICELGFPERIHKTLIRAARTCSNFLHPTIHLERVSLSNAQRSTVWRLKQFVLNKNETEPPAWAQRDYGFKFCKQREEVLLLKEIYNKICKKISLKDLHTACIHGRLYEAAVQKGVFVDAKYKRLMQNDYPSPFLGYENDKGLKNYRGSFFKKR
;
A
#
# COMPACT_ATOMS: atom_id res chain seq x y z
N MET A 1 -25.20 -1.16 2.39
CA MET A 1 -24.69 0.08 1.79
C MET A 1 -23.66 0.67 2.75
N ARG A 2 -22.37 0.68 2.37
CA ARG A 2 -21.30 1.32 3.17
C ARG A 2 -20.94 2.66 2.52
N PRO A 3 -20.60 3.71 3.29
CA PRO A 3 -20.43 5.05 2.74
C PRO A 3 -19.20 5.11 1.82
N ARG A 4 -19.35 5.80 0.69
CA ARG A 4 -18.27 6.15 -0.24
C ARG A 4 -17.28 7.06 0.47
N VAL A 5 -16.00 6.69 0.46
CA VAL A 5 -14.90 7.55 0.92
C VAL A 5 -14.67 8.60 -0.18
N LYS A 6 -15.29 9.77 -0.02
CA LYS A 6 -14.98 10.99 -0.78
C LYS A 6 -13.82 11.72 -0.09
N ASP A 7 -12.85 12.17 -0.87
CA ASP A 7 -11.98 13.34 -0.61
C ASP A 7 -11.37 13.50 0.80
N THR A 8 -10.63 12.50 1.26
CA THR A 8 -9.89 12.61 2.54
C THR A 8 -8.66 13.53 2.49
N PHE A 9 -8.14 13.87 1.30
CA PHE A 9 -6.94 14.73 1.17
C PHE A 9 -7.23 16.17 1.59
N VAL A 10 -8.30 16.78 1.06
CA VAL A 10 -8.64 18.18 1.34
C VAL A 10 -9.09 18.38 2.79
N ALA A 11 -9.81 17.41 3.37
CA ALA A 11 -10.37 17.53 4.71
C ALA A 11 -9.31 17.41 5.84
N GLN A 12 -8.24 16.62 5.63
CA GLN A 12 -7.19 16.43 6.64
C GLN A 12 -6.16 17.57 6.67
N ASP A 13 -5.96 18.27 5.55
CA ASP A 13 -4.98 19.34 5.42
C ASP A 13 -5.42 20.67 6.06
N LEU A 14 -6.72 20.85 6.31
CA LEU A 14 -7.28 21.98 7.07
C LEU A 14 -7.20 21.79 8.60
N THR A 15 -6.66 20.66 9.05
CA THR A 15 -6.68 20.31 10.47
C THR A 15 -5.45 20.88 11.19
N ASP A 16 -5.67 21.85 12.09
CA ASP A 16 -4.61 22.35 12.96
C ASP A 16 -4.24 21.33 14.04
N ASP A 17 -2.94 21.00 14.13
CA ASP A 17 -2.37 20.08 15.13
C ASP A 17 -1.79 20.81 16.34
N SER A 18 -1.91 22.14 16.37
CA SER A 18 -1.54 22.94 17.52
C SER A 18 -2.50 22.78 18.70
N THR A 19 -3.70 22.23 18.48
CA THR A 19 -4.75 22.05 19.48
C THR A 19 -5.03 20.57 19.80
N GLU A 20 -5.43 20.29 21.05
CA GLU A 20 -5.89 18.93 21.47
C GLU A 20 -7.28 18.58 20.91
N VAL A 21 -8.03 19.59 20.46
CA VAL A 21 -9.37 19.49 19.92
C VAL A 21 -9.42 20.25 18.60
N ILE A 22 -9.97 19.61 17.56
CA ILE A 22 -10.16 20.26 16.26
C ILE A 22 -11.44 21.10 16.31
N PRO A 23 -11.41 22.41 15.98
CA PRO A 23 -12.63 23.18 15.79
C PRO A 23 -13.44 22.59 14.63
N VAL A 24 -14.75 22.42 14.83
CA VAL A 24 -15.68 21.62 13.98
C VAL A 24 -16.02 22.30 12.64
N ILE A 25 -15.09 23.03 12.03
CA ILE A 25 -15.33 23.70 10.76
C ILE A 25 -14.46 23.02 9.69
N GLY A 26 -15.08 22.13 8.91
CA GLY A 26 -14.47 21.46 7.74
C GLY A 26 -14.31 19.94 7.86
N LEU A 27 -14.32 19.38 9.07
CA LEU A 27 -14.37 17.92 9.29
C LEU A 27 -15.78 17.51 9.70
N GLN A 28 -16.41 16.64 8.91
CA GLN A 28 -17.71 16.04 9.24
C GLN A 28 -17.70 15.19 10.53
N LYS A 29 -16.51 14.89 11.10
CA LYS A 29 -16.34 14.13 12.35
C LYS A 29 -15.04 14.51 13.08
N VAL A 30 -15.11 14.62 14.41
CA VAL A 30 -13.95 14.84 15.28
C VAL A 30 -12.98 13.65 15.20
N MET A 31 -11.70 13.91 14.92
CA MET A 31 -10.64 12.90 14.87
C MET A 31 -9.69 13.05 16.06
N SER A 32 -9.32 11.94 16.69
CA SER A 32 -8.34 11.94 17.78
C SER A 32 -6.92 12.24 17.26
N LEU A 33 -6.02 12.71 18.13
CA LEU A 33 -4.60 12.90 17.79
C LEU A 33 -3.95 11.59 17.30
N LYS A 34 -4.38 10.45 17.86
CA LYS A 34 -3.95 9.10 17.44
C LYS A 34 -4.38 8.79 16.02
N ASP A 35 -5.66 9.01 15.67
CA ASP A 35 -6.18 8.75 14.32
C ASP A 35 -5.53 9.66 13.27
N ARG A 36 -5.25 10.92 13.64
CA ARG A 36 -4.49 11.86 12.80
C ARG A 36 -3.07 11.36 12.51
N LEU A 37 -2.38 10.88 13.54
CA LEU A 37 -1.04 10.32 13.39
C LEU A 37 -1.05 9.08 12.49
N ILE A 38 -1.99 8.15 12.68
CA ILE A 38 -2.16 6.94 11.86
C ILE A 38 -2.32 7.32 10.39
N ASN A 39 -3.29 8.19 10.09
CA ASN A 39 -3.64 8.53 8.71
C ASN A 39 -2.49 9.21 7.98
N ARG A 40 -1.78 10.13 8.64
CA ARG A 40 -0.70 10.87 7.98
C ARG A 40 0.56 10.03 7.82
N LEU A 41 0.93 9.23 8.83
CA LEU A 41 2.01 8.25 8.68
C LEU A 41 1.73 7.30 7.52
N SER A 42 0.50 6.79 7.44
CA SER A 42 0.04 5.93 6.35
C SER A 42 0.22 6.56 4.97
N GLN A 43 -0.15 7.83 4.83
CA GLN A 43 0.00 8.58 3.58
C GLN A 43 1.46 8.85 3.22
N THR A 44 2.31 9.27 4.17
CA THR A 44 3.74 9.50 3.90
C THR A 44 4.46 8.27 3.43
N ILE A 45 4.27 7.16 4.15
CA ILE A 45 4.98 5.92 3.81
C ILE A 45 4.25 5.13 2.72
N LYS A 46 3.05 5.57 2.31
CA LYS A 46 2.16 4.92 1.34
C LYS A 46 1.84 3.47 1.71
N ARG A 47 1.56 3.24 3.00
CA ARG A 47 1.25 1.91 3.60
C ARG A 47 0.13 2.05 4.61
N ASP A 48 -0.57 0.97 4.91
CA ASP A 48 -1.56 1.01 6.00
C ASP A 48 -0.80 0.96 7.34
N VAL A 49 -1.24 1.76 8.32
CA VAL A 49 -0.59 1.87 9.64
C VAL A 49 -1.61 1.62 10.73
N THR A 50 -1.23 0.92 11.79
CA THR A 50 -2.01 0.84 13.03
C THR A 50 -1.10 1.03 14.25
N LEU A 51 -1.71 1.48 15.36
CA LEU A 51 -1.02 1.83 16.60
C LEU A 51 -1.66 1.08 17.76
N GLU A 52 -0.89 0.18 18.38
CA GLU A 52 -1.26 -0.54 19.60
C GLU A 52 -0.49 0.02 20.79
N GLU A 53 -1.19 0.33 21.87
CA GLU A 53 -0.59 0.84 23.10
C GLU A 53 -0.45 -0.31 24.11
N ASP A 54 0.76 -0.50 24.60
CA ASP A 54 1.06 -1.41 25.70
C ASP A 54 1.20 -0.59 26.98
N THR A 55 0.11 -0.55 27.75
CA THR A 55 0.01 0.22 29.00
C THR A 55 0.89 -0.35 30.11
N ILE A 56 1.25 -1.63 30.03
CA ILE A 56 2.07 -2.31 31.05
C ILE A 56 3.54 -1.95 30.84
N HIS A 57 4.01 -1.99 29.60
CA HIS A 57 5.41 -1.71 29.26
C HIS A 57 5.66 -0.25 28.87
N GLN A 58 4.66 0.63 28.98
CA GLN A 58 4.71 2.02 28.53
C GLN A 58 5.33 2.14 27.13
N SER A 59 4.86 1.29 26.22
CA SER A 59 5.39 1.21 24.87
C SER A 59 4.27 1.31 23.85
N ILE A 60 4.64 1.75 22.66
CA ILE A 60 3.72 1.84 21.53
C ILE A 60 4.27 0.96 20.41
N LYS A 61 3.40 0.07 19.91
CA LYS A 61 3.67 -0.80 18.78
C LYS A 61 3.05 -0.20 17.54
N ILE A 62 3.90 0.18 16.58
CA ILE A 62 3.47 0.68 15.28
C ILE A 62 3.55 -0.48 14.29
N HIS A 63 2.41 -0.87 13.72
CA HIS A 63 2.33 -1.91 12.70
C HIS A 63 2.14 -1.27 11.33
N VAL A 64 2.99 -1.65 10.38
CA VAL A 64 2.96 -1.13 9.00
C VAL A 64 2.68 -2.27 8.02
N PHE A 65 1.64 -2.12 7.21
CA PHE A 65 1.15 -3.15 6.31
C PHE A 65 1.21 -2.75 4.82
N PRO A 66 1.39 -3.68 3.87
CA PRO A 66 1.28 -3.38 2.45
C PRO A 66 -0.11 -2.83 2.09
N ASN A 67 -0.14 -1.71 1.37
CA ASN A 67 -1.36 -0.99 0.98
C ASN A 67 -2.33 -1.93 0.23
N ARG A 68 -3.56 -2.09 0.73
CA ARG A 68 -4.55 -3.01 0.12
C ARG A 68 -5.40 -2.40 -0.99
N SER A 69 -5.23 -1.14 -1.37
CA SER A 69 -5.97 -0.58 -2.52
C SER A 69 -5.45 0.77 -3.00
N SER A 70 -5.16 0.86 -4.29
CA SER A 70 -5.11 2.12 -5.03
C SER A 70 -5.91 1.96 -6.32
N PRO A 71 -6.94 2.81 -6.57
CA PRO A 71 -7.34 3.15 -7.92
C PRO A 71 -7.01 4.62 -8.24
N GLN A 72 -6.51 4.84 -9.46
CA GLN A 72 -6.29 6.15 -10.08
C GLN A 72 -7.62 6.91 -10.29
N ALA A 73 -7.52 8.25 -10.24
CA ALA A 73 -8.62 9.19 -10.40
C ALA A 73 -9.06 9.39 -11.88
N PRO A 74 -10.32 9.79 -12.09
CA PRO A 74 -10.66 10.80 -13.08
C PRO A 74 -11.09 12.12 -12.40
N LEU A 75 -10.69 13.23 -13.02
CA LEU A 75 -11.03 14.61 -12.68
C LEU A 75 -12.51 14.87 -12.93
N ASP A 76 -13.21 15.47 -11.96
CA ASP A 76 -14.37 16.37 -12.16
C ASP A 76 -14.71 17.06 -10.83
N GLY A 77 -14.70 18.41 -10.82
CA GLY A 77 -14.98 19.24 -9.64
C GLY A 77 -16.42 19.77 -9.61
N PRO A 78 -16.96 20.16 -8.44
CA PRO A 78 -18.21 20.91 -8.39
C PRO A 78 -17.95 22.42 -8.33
N THR A 79 -18.69 23.14 -9.17
CA THR A 79 -18.95 24.58 -9.13
C THR A 79 -19.87 24.93 -7.95
N TYR A 80 -19.55 26.01 -7.24
CA TYR A 80 -20.52 26.77 -6.46
C TYR A 80 -20.23 28.27 -6.55
N ASP A 81 -21.33 29.01 -6.50
CA ASP A 81 -21.52 30.39 -6.92
C ASP A 81 -20.89 31.46 -6.03
N ASP A 82 -20.75 32.59 -6.72
CA ASP A 82 -20.25 33.91 -6.37
C ASP A 82 -20.96 34.57 -5.18
N ALA A 83 -20.16 35.13 -4.26
CA ALA A 83 -20.56 36.25 -3.40
C ALA A 83 -19.29 37.05 -3.00
N CYS A 84 -19.16 38.21 -3.62
CA CYS A 84 -18.17 39.25 -3.36
C CYS A 84 -18.29 39.85 -1.95
N GLU A 85 -17.19 39.96 -1.21
CA GLU A 85 -16.97 40.91 -0.10
C GLU A 85 -15.47 41.29 -0.05
N PRO A 86 -15.10 42.48 0.46
CA PRO A 86 -14.03 43.32 -0.08
C PRO A 86 -12.62 42.99 0.45
N GLU A 87 -11.64 43.47 -0.32
CA GLU A 87 -10.19 43.46 -0.09
C GLU A 87 -9.83 43.70 1.39
N SER A 88 -9.58 42.58 2.08
CA SER A 88 -9.16 42.54 3.47
C SER A 88 -7.64 42.53 3.54
N THR A 89 -7.06 43.16 4.57
CA THR A 89 -5.64 43.09 4.98
C THR A 89 -5.07 41.67 5.03
N ALA A 90 -5.92 40.65 5.03
CA ALA A 90 -5.56 39.26 4.86
C ALA A 90 -4.82 38.96 3.53
N ASP A 91 -5.15 39.63 2.42
CA ASP A 91 -4.55 39.33 1.11
C ASP A 91 -3.10 39.82 0.98
N GLU A 92 -2.72 40.83 1.76
CA GLU A 92 -1.33 41.25 1.95
C GLU A 92 -0.52 40.17 2.68
N GLU A 93 -1.10 39.49 3.67
CA GLU A 93 -0.47 38.35 4.36
C GLU A 93 -0.26 37.16 3.42
N LEU A 94 -1.26 36.82 2.60
CA LEU A 94 -1.16 35.76 1.59
C LEU A 94 -0.07 36.10 0.56
N GLY A 95 -0.08 37.32 0.04
CA GLY A 95 0.93 37.82 -0.88
C GLY A 95 2.34 37.74 -0.28
N THR A 96 2.53 38.20 0.94
CA THR A 96 3.82 38.15 1.66
C THR A 96 4.32 36.71 1.80
N ARG A 97 3.46 35.78 2.22
CA ARG A 97 3.83 34.36 2.40
C ARG A 97 4.14 33.67 1.08
N LEU A 98 3.43 34.01 -0.01
CA LEU A 98 3.75 33.54 -1.35
C LEU A 98 5.11 34.07 -1.83
N LEU A 99 5.42 35.33 -1.55
CA LEU A 99 6.73 35.91 -1.88
C LEU A 99 7.87 35.20 -1.14
N THR A 100 7.70 34.94 0.16
CA THR A 100 8.66 34.13 0.93
C THR A 100 8.80 32.72 0.36
N LEU A 101 7.69 32.06 0.04
CA LEU A 101 7.69 30.74 -0.59
C LEU A 101 8.48 30.76 -1.92
N CYS A 102 8.27 31.76 -2.77
CA CYS A 102 8.99 31.92 -4.03
C CYS A 102 10.49 32.19 -3.83
N GLN A 103 10.87 32.96 -2.81
CA GLN A 103 12.28 33.22 -2.48
C GLN A 103 12.97 31.94 -1.99
N ASP A 104 12.30 31.18 -1.13
CA ASP A 104 12.82 29.91 -0.60
C ASP A 104 12.96 28.85 -1.69
N VAL A 105 12.00 28.77 -2.64
CA VAL A 105 12.11 27.89 -3.82
C VAL A 105 13.34 28.26 -4.66
N LYS A 106 13.57 29.56 -4.93
CA LYS A 106 14.78 30.02 -5.64
C LYS A 106 16.05 29.70 -4.85
N GLY A 107 16.01 29.75 -3.53
CA GLY A 107 17.11 29.34 -2.66
C GLY A 107 17.38 27.83 -2.69
N CYS A 108 16.37 26.98 -2.91
CA CYS A 108 16.51 25.52 -2.88
C CYS A 108 17.39 24.96 -4.01
N GLU A 109 17.54 25.67 -5.13
CA GLU A 109 18.49 25.29 -6.20
C GLU A 109 19.95 25.29 -5.72
N SER A 110 20.24 25.91 -4.57
CA SER A 110 21.61 26.10 -4.06
C SER A 110 21.93 25.39 -2.73
N SER A 111 20.95 24.88 -1.97
CA SER A 111 21.20 24.21 -0.67
C SER A 111 20.02 23.41 -0.09
N LEU A 112 20.30 22.24 0.49
CA LEU A 112 19.36 21.39 1.24
C LEU A 112 18.75 22.06 2.49
N LYS A 113 19.43 23.05 3.09
CA LYS A 113 18.89 23.79 4.25
C LYS A 113 17.61 24.56 3.92
N ASN A 114 17.43 24.94 2.65
CA ASN A 114 16.30 25.76 2.21
C ASN A 114 15.02 24.93 2.06
N ILE A 115 15.13 23.60 1.87
CA ILE A 115 13.97 22.71 1.72
C ILE A 115 13.17 22.59 3.02
N ASN A 116 13.85 22.57 4.18
CA ASN A 116 13.16 22.53 5.48
C ASN A 116 12.44 23.85 5.79
N ALA A 117 13.08 24.99 5.49
CA ALA A 117 12.46 26.32 5.62
C ALA A 117 11.22 26.43 4.72
N LEU A 118 11.35 25.97 3.47
CA LEU A 118 10.27 25.94 2.50
C LEU A 118 9.09 25.06 2.96
N ALA A 119 9.37 23.87 3.49
CA ALA A 119 8.35 22.99 4.08
C ALA A 119 7.68 23.64 5.31
N GLN A 120 8.44 24.37 6.13
CA GLN A 120 7.91 25.09 7.29
C GLN A 120 6.99 26.25 6.88
N VAL A 121 7.37 27.02 5.85
CA VAL A 121 6.55 28.10 5.30
C VAL A 121 5.26 27.54 4.73
N ALA A 122 5.34 26.52 3.87
CA ALA A 122 4.17 25.85 3.29
C ALA A 122 3.23 25.26 4.36
N SER A 123 3.80 24.59 5.38
CA SER A 123 3.04 24.09 6.53
C SER A 123 2.33 25.21 7.28
N THR A 124 2.99 26.34 7.48
CA THR A 124 2.40 27.50 8.17
C THR A 124 1.30 28.14 7.34
N MET A 125 1.47 28.26 6.02
CA MET A 125 0.44 28.75 5.11
C MET A 125 -0.84 27.93 5.21
N THR A 126 -0.73 26.59 5.21
CA THR A 126 -1.91 25.70 5.34
C THR A 126 -2.65 25.82 6.67
N ARG A 127 -1.98 26.31 7.73
CA ARG A 127 -2.55 26.43 9.07
C ARG A 127 -3.12 27.82 9.35
N VAL A 128 -2.40 28.87 8.95
CA VAL A 128 -2.74 30.26 9.31
C VAL A 128 -3.72 30.86 8.31
N ILE A 129 -3.62 30.48 7.04
CA ILE A 129 -4.46 31.05 5.99
C ILE A 129 -5.75 30.23 5.88
N MET A 130 -6.82 30.75 6.47
CA MET A 130 -8.16 30.17 6.29
C MET A 130 -8.59 30.20 4.83
N ASN A 131 -9.24 29.12 4.37
CA ASN A 131 -9.74 28.98 3.00
C ASN A 131 -8.68 29.26 1.92
N LEU A 132 -7.42 28.87 2.17
CA LEU A 132 -6.27 29.14 1.30
C LEU A 132 -6.54 28.86 -0.19
N GLY A 133 -7.21 27.74 -0.51
CA GLY A 133 -7.54 27.39 -1.90
C GLY A 133 -8.44 28.42 -2.60
N GLU A 134 -9.52 28.85 -1.95
CA GLU A 134 -10.43 29.86 -2.51
C GLU A 134 -9.76 31.24 -2.57
N ARG A 135 -8.92 31.56 -1.59
CA ARG A 135 -8.17 32.82 -1.58
C ARG A 135 -7.11 32.87 -2.68
N LEU A 136 -6.42 31.75 -2.95
CA LEU A 136 -5.52 31.64 -4.10
C LEU A 136 -6.28 31.78 -5.42
N LYS A 137 -7.47 31.18 -5.52
CA LYS A 137 -8.35 31.27 -6.69
C LYS A 137 -8.81 32.70 -6.97
N PHE A 138 -9.18 33.43 -5.92
CA PHE A 138 -9.52 34.85 -6.01
C PHE A 138 -8.32 35.71 -6.40
N PHE A 139 -7.18 35.51 -5.72
CA PHE A 139 -5.96 36.30 -5.92
C PHE A 139 -5.35 36.11 -7.32
N LEU A 140 -5.27 34.88 -7.80
CA LEU A 140 -4.66 34.56 -9.11
C LEU A 140 -5.64 34.65 -10.28
N ARG A 141 -6.95 34.72 -10.00
CA ARG A 141 -8.06 34.74 -10.98
C ARG A 141 -8.00 33.61 -12.03
N LYS A 142 -7.30 32.51 -11.72
CA LYS A 142 -7.07 31.37 -12.60
C LYS A 142 -7.27 30.08 -11.80
N ALA A 143 -8.45 29.49 -11.89
CA ALA A 143 -8.84 28.35 -11.06
C ALA A 143 -7.88 27.16 -11.16
N GLN A 144 -7.44 26.80 -12.36
CA GLN A 144 -6.55 25.65 -12.55
C GLN A 144 -5.19 25.85 -11.87
N ILE A 145 -4.54 26.99 -12.12
CA ILE A 145 -3.23 27.32 -11.53
C ILE A 145 -3.32 27.44 -10.01
N SER A 146 -4.43 28.01 -9.52
CA SER A 146 -4.67 28.16 -8.08
C SER A 146 -4.82 26.81 -7.39
N ASN A 147 -5.54 25.88 -8.02
CA ASN A 147 -5.70 24.51 -7.53
C ASN A 147 -4.37 23.76 -7.54
N GLU A 148 -3.60 23.85 -8.63
CA GLU A 148 -2.28 23.22 -8.73
C GLU A 148 -1.31 23.76 -7.67
N LEU A 149 -1.26 25.10 -7.51
CA LEU A 149 -0.41 25.74 -6.50
C LEU A 149 -0.85 25.37 -5.07
N TYR A 150 -2.16 25.33 -4.82
CA TYR A 150 -2.70 24.88 -3.54
C TYR A 150 -2.26 23.44 -3.22
N GLN A 151 -2.37 22.52 -4.17
CA GLN A 151 -1.91 21.14 -3.99
C GLN A 151 -0.41 21.08 -3.69
N LEU A 152 0.41 21.82 -4.43
CA LEU A 152 1.86 21.87 -4.20
C LEU A 152 2.21 22.41 -2.80
N ILE A 153 1.54 23.46 -2.35
CA ILE A 153 1.72 24.00 -0.99
C ILE A 153 1.31 22.95 0.06
N CYS A 154 0.20 22.24 -0.16
CA CYS A 154 -0.23 21.16 0.72
C CYS A 154 0.79 20.03 0.79
N GLU A 155 1.26 19.53 -0.35
CA GLU A 155 2.26 18.44 -0.45
C GLU A 155 3.59 18.84 0.20
N LEU A 156 4.05 20.06 -0.04
CA LEU A 156 5.30 20.60 0.49
C LEU A 156 5.26 20.79 2.02
N GLY A 157 4.13 21.24 2.56
CA GLY A 157 3.96 21.42 4.00
C GLY A 157 3.69 20.13 4.78
N PHE A 158 3.33 19.05 4.09
CA PHE A 158 2.89 17.79 4.69
C PHE A 158 3.93 17.12 5.61
N PRO A 159 5.23 17.00 5.24
CA PRO A 159 6.24 16.37 6.10
C PRO A 159 6.39 17.07 7.46
N GLU A 160 6.39 18.41 7.46
CA GLU A 160 6.48 19.21 8.68
C GLU A 160 5.25 19.05 9.58
N ARG A 161 4.05 18.94 8.99
CA ARG A 161 2.81 18.67 9.74
C ARG A 161 2.86 17.31 10.45
N ILE A 162 3.41 16.28 9.81
CA ILE A 162 3.59 14.95 10.41
C ILE A 162 4.58 15.00 11.55
N HIS A 163 5.71 15.66 11.35
CA HIS A 163 6.72 15.83 12.39
C HIS A 163 6.10 16.46 13.65
N LYS A 164 5.35 17.56 13.50
CA LYS A 164 4.64 18.21 14.63
C LYS A 164 3.60 17.31 15.28
N THR A 165 2.84 16.56 14.49
CA THR A 165 1.83 15.61 15.02
C THR A 165 2.50 14.51 15.84
N LEU A 166 3.63 13.98 15.36
CA LEU A 166 4.41 12.96 16.04
C LEU A 166 4.95 13.47 17.38
N ILE A 167 5.58 14.65 17.40
CA ILE A 167 6.09 15.27 18.62
C ILE A 167 4.97 15.49 19.64
N ARG A 168 3.78 15.92 19.19
CA ARG A 168 2.65 16.12 20.10
C ARG A 168 2.10 14.79 20.62
N ALA A 169 1.90 13.80 19.75
CA ALA A 169 1.46 12.48 20.16
C ALA A 169 2.42 11.87 21.20
N ALA A 170 3.73 12.06 21.01
CA ALA A 170 4.76 11.67 21.97
C ALA A 170 4.66 12.39 23.31
N ARG A 171 4.30 13.68 23.32
CA ARG A 171 4.12 14.45 24.57
C ARG A 171 2.84 14.08 25.32
N THR A 172 1.76 13.77 24.60
CA THR A 172 0.46 13.44 25.20
C THR A 172 0.38 11.99 25.67
N CYS A 173 1.16 11.08 25.09
CA CYS A 173 1.20 9.68 25.49
C CYS A 173 2.50 9.37 26.25
N SER A 174 2.39 9.07 27.54
CA SER A 174 3.51 8.58 28.37
C SER A 174 4.17 7.32 27.81
N ASN A 175 3.45 6.56 26.97
CA ASN A 175 3.91 5.30 26.38
C ASN A 175 4.86 5.48 25.17
N PHE A 176 5.19 6.72 24.78
CA PHE A 176 6.22 7.00 23.76
C PHE A 176 7.65 7.00 24.31
N LEU A 177 7.85 6.63 25.58
CA LEU A 177 9.19 6.46 26.16
C LEU A 177 10.01 5.40 25.40
N HIS A 178 9.35 4.34 24.92
CA HIS A 178 9.98 3.23 24.19
C HIS A 178 9.14 2.76 22.98
N PRO A 179 9.13 3.51 21.86
CA PRO A 179 8.38 3.10 20.67
C PRO A 179 9.06 1.89 20.01
N THR A 180 8.30 0.82 19.81
CA THR A 180 8.75 -0.37 19.08
C THR A 180 8.05 -0.43 17.73
N ILE A 181 8.82 -0.34 16.64
CA ILE A 181 8.27 -0.38 15.29
C ILE A 181 8.29 -1.82 14.79
N HIS A 182 7.12 -2.39 14.53
CA HIS A 182 6.97 -3.72 13.95
C HIS A 182 6.62 -3.60 12.47
N LEU A 183 7.58 -3.95 11.62
CA LEU A 183 7.37 -4.07 10.19
C LEU A 183 6.80 -5.45 9.87
N GLU A 184 5.48 -5.60 10.00
CA GLU A 184 4.82 -6.87 9.71
C GLU A 184 4.45 -6.96 8.22
N ARG A 185 5.17 -7.81 7.49
CA ARG A 185 4.75 -8.19 6.14
C ARG A 185 3.48 -9.05 6.30
N VAL A 186 2.30 -8.45 6.11
CA VAL A 186 1.01 -9.15 6.20
C VAL A 186 1.09 -10.48 5.49
N SER A 187 1.22 -11.53 6.29
CA SER A 187 0.81 -12.85 5.91
C SER A 187 -0.68 -12.74 5.68
N LEU A 188 -1.15 -12.81 4.44
CA LEU A 188 -2.48 -13.38 4.21
C LEU A 188 -2.55 -14.63 5.09
N SER A 189 -3.58 -14.77 5.94
CA SER A 189 -3.75 -15.96 6.79
C SER A 189 -3.36 -17.18 5.96
N ASN A 190 -2.49 -18.08 6.44
CA ASN A 190 -1.86 -19.13 5.61
C ASN A 190 -2.86 -19.79 4.64
N ALA A 191 -4.11 -20.01 5.07
CA ALA A 191 -5.21 -20.53 4.25
C ALA A 191 -5.55 -19.79 2.92
N GLN A 192 -5.10 -18.54 2.72
CA GLN A 192 -5.32 -17.74 1.51
C GLN A 192 -4.03 -17.47 0.71
N ARG A 193 -2.86 -17.91 1.20
CA ARG A 193 -1.61 -17.77 0.45
C ARG A 193 -1.60 -18.71 -0.75
N SER A 194 -1.26 -18.18 -1.91
CA SER A 194 -1.17 -18.98 -3.13
C SER A 194 0.04 -19.90 -3.08
N THR A 195 -0.16 -21.21 -3.30
CA THR A 195 0.92 -22.20 -3.37
C THR A 195 1.86 -21.98 -4.55
N VAL A 196 1.53 -21.09 -5.50
CA VAL A 196 2.40 -20.71 -6.63
C VAL A 196 3.71 -20.11 -6.14
N TRP A 197 3.69 -19.34 -5.05
CA TRP A 197 4.92 -18.75 -4.52
C TRP A 197 5.88 -19.82 -4.01
N ARG A 198 5.36 -20.85 -3.35
CA ARG A 198 6.15 -22.03 -2.93
C ARG A 198 6.59 -22.87 -4.12
N LEU A 199 5.75 -23.00 -5.15
CA LEU A 199 6.14 -23.64 -6.41
C LEU A 199 7.37 -22.97 -7.00
N LYS A 200 7.39 -21.63 -7.09
CA LYS A 200 8.55 -20.89 -7.60
C LYS A 200 9.82 -21.20 -6.80
N GLN A 201 9.74 -21.22 -5.47
CA GLN A 201 10.89 -21.57 -4.62
C GLN A 201 11.35 -23.02 -4.83
N PHE A 202 10.40 -23.96 -4.87
CA PHE A 202 10.68 -25.38 -5.08
C PHE A 202 11.34 -25.64 -6.44
N VAL A 203 10.88 -24.96 -7.49
CA VAL A 203 11.42 -25.05 -8.84
C VAL A 203 12.85 -24.51 -8.92
N LEU A 204 13.17 -23.44 -8.18
CA LEU A 204 14.51 -22.86 -8.14
C LEU A 204 15.53 -23.77 -7.43
N ASN A 205 15.10 -24.53 -6.42
CA ASN A 205 15.96 -25.48 -5.72
C ASN A 205 16.13 -26.78 -6.53
N LYS A 206 17.12 -26.84 -7.44
CA LYS A 206 17.33 -27.97 -8.37
C LYS A 206 17.59 -29.33 -7.70
N ASN A 207 18.18 -29.33 -6.50
CA ASN A 207 18.61 -30.56 -5.83
C ASN A 207 17.45 -31.27 -5.10
N GLU A 208 16.37 -30.54 -4.81
CA GLU A 208 15.20 -31.10 -4.17
C GLU A 208 14.38 -31.93 -5.15
N THR A 209 14.30 -33.23 -4.92
CA THR A 209 13.54 -34.17 -5.77
C THR A 209 12.35 -34.78 -5.07
N GLU A 210 12.13 -34.50 -3.78
CA GLU A 210 10.94 -34.90 -3.04
C GLU A 210 9.90 -33.77 -3.12
N PRO A 211 8.86 -33.89 -3.98
CA PRO A 211 7.83 -32.86 -4.06
C PRO A 211 7.01 -32.83 -2.76
N PRO A 212 6.85 -31.67 -2.12
CA PRO A 212 6.02 -31.57 -0.93
C PRO A 212 4.53 -31.83 -1.26
N ALA A 213 3.75 -32.20 -0.24
CA ALA A 213 2.35 -32.58 -0.37
C ALA A 213 1.49 -31.60 -1.18
N TRP A 214 1.67 -30.29 -0.97
CA TRP A 214 0.94 -29.25 -1.72
C TRP A 214 1.31 -29.23 -3.20
N ALA A 215 2.56 -29.51 -3.55
CA ALA A 215 3.01 -29.54 -4.94
C ALA A 215 2.42 -30.75 -5.68
N GLN A 216 2.34 -31.88 -4.99
CA GLN A 216 1.69 -33.09 -5.51
C GLN A 216 0.21 -32.86 -5.80
N ARG A 217 -0.51 -32.19 -4.87
CA ARG A 217 -1.93 -31.86 -5.01
C ARG A 217 -2.21 -30.84 -6.11
N ASP A 218 -1.48 -29.71 -6.10
CA ASP A 218 -1.84 -28.51 -6.86
C ASP A 218 -1.19 -28.43 -8.24
N TYR A 219 -0.06 -29.10 -8.46
CA TYR A 219 0.79 -28.90 -9.64
C TYR A 219 1.13 -30.21 -10.36
N GLY A 220 0.44 -31.30 -10.05
CA GLY A 220 0.53 -32.55 -10.77
C GLY A 220 1.77 -33.40 -10.48
N PHE A 221 2.60 -33.02 -9.49
CA PHE A 221 3.76 -33.82 -9.09
C PHE A 221 3.37 -35.22 -8.58
N LYS A 222 2.11 -35.46 -8.19
CA LYS A 222 1.59 -36.79 -7.86
C LYS A 222 1.76 -37.78 -9.02
N PHE A 223 1.72 -37.31 -10.27
CA PHE A 223 1.80 -38.16 -11.45
C PHE A 223 3.23 -38.50 -11.88
N CYS A 224 4.24 -37.94 -11.19
CA CYS A 224 5.64 -38.30 -11.37
C CYS A 224 5.92 -39.65 -10.69
N LYS A 225 6.36 -40.64 -11.45
CA LYS A 225 6.74 -41.98 -10.95
C LYS A 225 8.22 -42.09 -10.63
N GLN A 226 9.04 -41.22 -11.22
CA GLN A 226 10.50 -41.25 -11.13
C GLN A 226 11.05 -39.84 -10.82
N ARG A 227 12.28 -39.76 -10.27
CA ARG A 227 12.92 -38.48 -9.91
C ARG A 227 13.18 -37.61 -11.13
N GLU A 228 13.47 -38.25 -12.25
CA GLU A 228 13.71 -37.62 -13.56
C GLU A 228 12.45 -36.88 -14.03
N GLU A 229 11.26 -37.44 -13.80
CA GLU A 229 9.99 -36.77 -14.12
C GLU A 229 9.72 -35.57 -13.22
N VAL A 230 10.16 -35.60 -11.96
CA VAL A 230 10.09 -34.44 -11.05
C VAL A 230 10.99 -33.31 -11.55
N LEU A 231 12.23 -33.63 -11.94
CA LEU A 231 13.17 -32.65 -12.48
C LEU A 231 12.67 -32.03 -13.79
N LEU A 232 12.13 -32.86 -14.69
CA LEU A 232 11.52 -32.39 -15.94
C LEU A 232 10.32 -31.47 -15.68
N LEU A 233 9.41 -31.86 -14.77
CA LEU A 233 8.25 -31.02 -14.43
C LEU A 233 8.68 -29.70 -13.78
N LYS A 234 9.74 -29.70 -12.97
CA LYS A 234 10.35 -28.47 -12.45
C LYS A 234 10.89 -27.59 -13.57
N GLU A 235 11.56 -28.16 -14.57
CA GLU A 235 12.05 -27.39 -15.72
C GLU A 235 10.91 -26.75 -16.52
N ILE A 236 9.81 -27.49 -16.73
CA ILE A 236 8.60 -26.97 -17.37
C ILE A 236 8.04 -25.79 -16.56
N TYR A 237 7.85 -25.96 -15.25
CA TYR A 237 7.37 -24.86 -14.40
C TYR A 237 8.34 -23.68 -14.32
N ASN A 238 9.65 -23.90 -14.44
CA ASN A 238 10.64 -22.83 -14.52
C ASN A 238 10.46 -22.01 -15.80
N LYS A 239 10.25 -22.67 -16.95
CA LYS A 239 9.95 -22.01 -18.22
C LYS A 239 8.62 -21.24 -18.14
N ILE A 240 7.61 -21.83 -17.51
CA ILE A 240 6.31 -21.18 -17.26
C ILE A 240 6.46 -19.93 -16.39
N CYS A 241 7.16 -20.02 -15.27
CA CYS A 241 7.36 -18.89 -14.35
C CYS A 241 8.13 -17.72 -14.96
N LYS A 242 8.83 -17.92 -16.07
CA LYS A 242 9.50 -16.86 -16.85
C LYS A 242 8.58 -16.16 -17.85
N LYS A 243 7.52 -16.84 -18.32
CA LYS A 243 6.60 -16.33 -19.36
C LYS A 243 5.22 -15.94 -18.84
N ILE A 244 4.78 -16.52 -17.72
CA ILE A 244 3.44 -16.35 -17.14
C ILE A 244 3.56 -15.64 -15.79
N SER A 245 2.64 -14.71 -15.52
CA SER A 245 2.56 -14.09 -14.20
C SER A 245 2.18 -15.15 -13.14
N LEU A 246 2.70 -15.02 -11.93
CA LEU A 246 2.37 -15.96 -10.84
C LEU A 246 0.87 -15.96 -10.50
N LYS A 247 0.19 -14.82 -10.72
CA LYS A 247 -1.25 -14.71 -10.53
C LYS A 247 -2.02 -15.56 -11.55
N ASP A 248 -1.63 -15.50 -12.82
CA ASP A 248 -2.30 -16.29 -13.87
C ASP A 248 -2.04 -17.79 -13.71
N LEU A 249 -0.83 -18.17 -13.29
CA LEU A 249 -0.51 -19.56 -12.98
C LEU A 249 -1.34 -20.09 -11.81
N HIS A 250 -1.61 -19.25 -10.81
CA HIS A 250 -2.47 -19.61 -9.68
C HIS A 250 -3.93 -19.80 -10.14
N THR A 251 -4.44 -18.90 -10.97
CA THR A 251 -5.77 -19.04 -11.57
C THR A 251 -5.86 -20.32 -12.41
N ALA A 252 -4.84 -20.63 -13.21
CA ALA A 252 -4.78 -21.87 -13.99
C ALA A 252 -4.78 -23.12 -13.09
N CYS A 253 -4.07 -23.08 -11.96
CA CYS A 253 -4.09 -24.14 -10.96
C CYS A 253 -5.49 -24.36 -10.37
N ILE A 254 -6.17 -23.29 -9.92
CA ILE A 254 -7.53 -23.38 -9.36
C ILE A 254 -8.50 -24.02 -10.35
N HIS A 255 -8.40 -23.64 -11.63
CA HIS A 255 -9.27 -24.15 -12.69
C HIS A 255 -8.82 -25.47 -13.32
N GLY A 256 -7.69 -26.06 -12.89
CA GLY A 256 -7.14 -27.28 -13.47
C GLY A 256 -6.73 -27.17 -14.93
N ARG A 257 -6.33 -25.96 -15.37
CA ARG A 257 -5.95 -25.63 -16.76
C ARG A 257 -4.47 -25.32 -16.92
N LEU A 258 -3.61 -26.04 -16.18
CA LEU A 258 -2.16 -25.76 -16.13
C LEU A 258 -1.49 -26.00 -17.47
N TYR A 259 -1.85 -27.08 -18.17
CA TYR A 259 -1.31 -27.40 -19.49
C TYR A 259 -1.76 -26.39 -20.55
N GLU A 260 -3.06 -26.07 -20.59
CA GLU A 260 -3.63 -25.10 -21.53
C GLU A 260 -3.00 -23.71 -21.35
N ALA A 261 -2.82 -23.28 -20.10
CA ALA A 261 -2.17 -22.01 -19.78
C ALA A 261 -0.71 -21.98 -20.25
N ALA A 262 0.02 -23.08 -20.11
CA ALA A 262 1.41 -23.20 -20.57
C ALA A 262 1.50 -23.08 -22.09
N VAL A 263 0.66 -23.82 -22.82
CA VAL A 263 0.63 -23.81 -24.30
C VAL A 263 0.18 -22.44 -24.82
N GLN A 264 -0.86 -21.83 -24.25
CA GLN A 264 -1.34 -20.50 -24.65
C GLN A 264 -0.27 -19.41 -24.53
N LYS A 265 0.68 -19.57 -23.60
CA LYS A 265 1.80 -18.64 -23.38
C LYS A 265 3.09 -19.08 -24.08
N GLY A 266 3.00 -20.01 -25.02
CA GLY A 266 4.10 -20.46 -25.87
C GLY A 266 5.18 -21.23 -25.11
N VAL A 267 4.82 -21.97 -24.06
CA VAL A 267 5.70 -22.97 -23.45
C VAL A 267 5.42 -24.30 -24.13
N PHE A 268 6.42 -24.83 -24.83
CA PHE A 268 6.33 -26.16 -25.41
C PHE A 268 6.37 -27.22 -24.31
N VAL A 269 5.31 -28.01 -24.23
CA VAL A 269 5.21 -29.20 -23.37
C VAL A 269 4.88 -30.37 -24.28
N ASP A 270 5.75 -31.38 -24.29
CA ASP A 270 5.52 -32.59 -25.06
C ASP A 270 4.20 -33.26 -24.62
N ALA A 271 3.40 -33.73 -25.58
CA ALA A 271 2.11 -34.34 -25.34
C ALA A 271 2.19 -35.52 -24.37
N LYS A 272 3.31 -36.27 -24.33
CA LYS A 272 3.51 -37.37 -23.37
C LYS A 272 3.52 -36.91 -21.90
N TYR A 273 3.88 -35.65 -21.65
CA TYR A 273 3.95 -35.06 -20.32
C TYR A 273 2.70 -34.26 -19.94
N LYS A 274 1.70 -34.16 -20.84
CA LYS A 274 0.41 -33.54 -20.54
C LYS A 274 -0.23 -34.12 -19.27
N ARG A 275 -0.09 -35.44 -19.06
CA ARG A 275 -0.59 -36.14 -17.86
C ARG A 275 0.01 -35.62 -16.54
N LEU A 276 1.22 -35.04 -16.58
CA LEU A 276 1.92 -34.56 -15.39
C LEU A 276 1.42 -33.19 -14.92
N MET A 277 0.66 -32.48 -15.76
CA MET A 277 0.15 -31.14 -15.47
C MET A 277 -1.36 -31.13 -15.19
N GLN A 278 -1.87 -32.25 -14.68
CA GLN A 278 -3.27 -32.39 -14.28
C GLN A 278 -3.40 -32.22 -12.77
N ASN A 279 -4.57 -31.77 -12.34
CA ASN A 279 -4.94 -31.80 -10.93
C ASN A 279 -5.51 -33.17 -10.60
N ASP A 280 -5.16 -33.68 -9.43
CA ASP A 280 -5.62 -34.99 -8.98
C ASP A 280 -7.14 -35.04 -8.71
N TYR A 281 -7.73 -33.91 -8.32
CA TYR A 281 -9.18 -33.77 -8.15
C TYR A 281 -9.58 -32.28 -8.11
N PRO A 282 -10.72 -31.86 -8.68
CA PRO A 282 -11.22 -30.49 -8.54
C PRO A 282 -11.63 -30.21 -7.08
N SER A 283 -10.80 -29.48 -6.35
CA SER A 283 -11.08 -29.09 -4.96
C SER A 283 -11.18 -27.56 -4.85
N PRO A 284 -12.15 -27.02 -4.08
CA PRO A 284 -12.26 -25.58 -3.84
C PRO A 284 -11.05 -25.02 -3.06
N PHE A 285 -10.16 -25.90 -2.59
CA PHE A 285 -8.97 -25.57 -1.81
C PHE A 285 -7.68 -25.59 -2.64
N LEU A 286 -7.74 -25.89 -3.94
CA LEU A 286 -6.59 -25.94 -4.84
C LEU A 286 -5.89 -24.59 -4.94
N GLY A 287 -4.56 -24.62 -5.04
CA GLY A 287 -3.76 -23.42 -5.22
C GLY A 287 -3.58 -22.58 -3.94
N TYR A 288 -4.11 -23.03 -2.81
CA TYR A 288 -4.04 -22.32 -1.53
C TYR A 288 -3.30 -23.15 -0.46
N GLU A 289 -2.53 -22.46 0.39
CA GLU A 289 -1.76 -23.01 1.51
C GLU A 289 -2.66 -23.38 2.70
N ASN A 290 -3.55 -24.35 2.49
CA ASN A 290 -4.36 -24.96 3.53
C ASN A 290 -4.01 -26.43 3.72
N ASP A 291 -4.27 -26.96 4.91
CA ASP A 291 -4.11 -28.39 5.21
C ASP A 291 -5.23 -29.27 4.65
N LYS A 292 -6.25 -28.66 4.02
CA LYS A 292 -7.42 -29.37 3.50
C LYS A 292 -7.02 -30.19 2.26
N GLY A 293 -7.28 -31.49 2.32
CA GLY A 293 -6.91 -32.42 1.25
C GLY A 293 -5.44 -32.82 1.19
N LEU A 294 -4.55 -32.32 2.07
CA LEU A 294 -3.14 -32.71 2.05
C LEU A 294 -2.86 -34.08 2.70
N LYS A 295 -3.79 -34.62 3.49
CA LYS A 295 -3.60 -35.87 4.25
C LYS A 295 -3.16 -37.05 3.36
N ASN A 296 -3.65 -37.13 2.13
CA ASN A 296 -3.36 -38.21 1.19
C ASN A 296 -1.98 -38.10 0.52
N TYR A 297 -1.25 -37.01 0.75
CA TYR A 297 0.05 -36.73 0.10
C TYR A 297 1.19 -36.54 1.11
N ARG A 298 0.92 -36.74 2.42
CA ARG A 298 1.94 -36.67 3.47
C ARG A 298 2.71 -37.99 3.52
N GLY A 299 4.04 -37.93 3.49
CA GLY A 299 4.93 -39.09 3.54
C GLY A 299 6.10 -38.97 2.56
N SER A 300 6.97 -39.98 2.54
CA SER A 300 8.03 -40.12 1.54
C SER A 300 7.40 -40.36 0.17
N PHE A 301 7.71 -39.52 -0.82
CA PHE A 301 7.08 -39.63 -2.14
C PHE A 301 7.60 -40.86 -2.89
N PHE A 302 8.91 -41.12 -2.81
CA PHE A 302 9.50 -42.36 -3.26
C PHE A 302 9.58 -43.35 -2.10
N LYS A 303 9.22 -44.61 -2.35
CA LYS A 303 9.49 -45.69 -1.40
C LYS A 303 11.01 -45.82 -1.25
N LYS A 304 11.51 -45.85 -0.02
CA LYS A 304 12.91 -46.22 0.23
C LYS A 304 13.10 -47.64 -0.31
N ARG A 305 13.96 -47.78 -1.32
CA ARG A 305 14.50 -49.08 -1.72
C ARG A 305 15.59 -49.47 -0.73
#